data_AF-A0A3C1KJL7-F1
#
_entry.id   AF-A0A3C1KJL7-F1
#
_cell.length_a   1.000
_cell.length_b   1.000
_cell.length_c   1.000
_cell.angle_alpha   90.00
_cell.angle_beta   90.00
_cell.angle_gamma   90.00
#
_symmetry.space_group_name_H-M   'P 1'
#
loop_
_entity.id
_entity.type
_entity.pdbx_description
1 polymer ?
#
loop_
_entity_poly.entity_id
_entity_poly.type
_entity_poly.pdbx_seq_one_letter_code
_entity_poly.pdbx_strand_id
1 'polypeptide(L)'
;AVHCSRAYSPWEVALEAQLRDSCKALGVTFKRYPGTLLHEPEHIENQSGAPFKVFTPFWRHCCRAEAPAQPVPLPSETTWAEPLAQGAPLRELELLPTNPNWAAHWSTLWTPGSEGARKTLERFLQDRVQHYASGRDHPAEEATSRLSPHLRFGDISPTQVWHTARATLQQQPALEEQI
;
A
#
# COMPACT_ATOMS: atom_id res chain seq x y z
N ALA A 1 3.45 -5.14 -24.36
CA ALA A 1 2.39 -5.44 -23.37
C ALA A 1 2.29 -4.26 -22.40
N VAL A 2 1.12 -4.02 -21.81
CA VAL A 2 0.89 -3.03 -20.74
C VAL A 2 0.71 -3.79 -19.42
N HIS A 3 1.39 -3.34 -18.37
CA HIS A 3 1.39 -3.96 -17.05
C HIS A 3 0.92 -2.94 -16.00
N CYS A 4 0.02 -3.32 -15.10
CA CYS A 4 -0.46 -2.45 -14.02
C CYS A 4 -0.77 -3.24 -12.74
N SER A 5 -0.91 -2.55 -11.62
CA SER A 5 -1.53 -3.12 -10.43
C SER A 5 -3.05 -3.13 -10.57
N ARG A 6 -3.71 -4.13 -9.98
CA ARG A 6 -5.18 -4.21 -9.94
C ARG A 6 -5.76 -3.01 -9.21
N ALA A 7 -6.88 -2.52 -9.72
CA ALA A 7 -7.62 -1.45 -9.08
C ALA A 7 -8.95 -1.91 -8.47
N TYR A 8 -9.41 -1.20 -7.43
CA TYR A 8 -10.57 -1.63 -6.62
C TYR A 8 -11.58 -0.51 -6.38
N SER A 9 -11.22 0.75 -6.61
CA SER A 9 -12.21 1.83 -6.56
C SER A 9 -13.12 1.76 -7.79
N PRO A 10 -14.42 2.11 -7.69
CA PRO A 10 -15.35 1.98 -8.81
C PRO A 10 -14.89 2.66 -10.10
N TRP A 11 -14.29 3.86 -9.99
CA TRP A 11 -13.78 4.60 -11.15
C TRP A 11 -12.53 3.96 -11.76
N GLU A 12 -11.67 3.36 -10.93
CA GLU A 12 -10.46 2.70 -11.40
C GLU A 12 -10.79 1.39 -12.12
N VAL A 13 -11.79 0.64 -11.62
CA VAL A 13 -12.29 -0.57 -12.28
C VAL A 13 -12.84 -0.24 -13.67
N ALA A 14 -13.59 0.86 -13.79
CA ALA A 14 -14.08 1.33 -15.08
C ALA A 14 -12.93 1.74 -16.03
N LEU A 15 -11.92 2.45 -15.51
CA LEU A 15 -10.72 2.82 -16.27
C LEU A 15 -9.92 1.59 -16.71
N GLU A 16 -9.72 0.61 -15.83
CA GLU A 16 -9.02 -0.64 -16.12
C GLU A 16 -9.71 -1.42 -17.26
N ALA A 17 -11.06 -1.44 -17.25
CA ALA A 17 -11.84 -2.03 -18.34
C ALA A 17 -11.63 -1.30 -19.68
N GLN A 18 -11.64 0.04 -19.67
CA GLN A 18 -11.36 0.85 -20.87
C GLN A 18 -9.93 0.63 -21.40
N LEU A 19 -8.94 0.54 -20.50
CA LEU A 19 -7.54 0.26 -20.86
C LEU A 19 -7.40 -1.13 -21.49
N ARG A 20 -8.02 -2.15 -20.90
CA ARG A 20 -8.05 -3.51 -21.45
C ARG A 20 -8.65 -3.52 -22.86
N ASP A 21 -9.79 -2.86 -23.05
CA ASP A 21 -10.50 -2.86 -24.33
C ASP A 21 -9.69 -2.11 -25.40
N SER A 22 -9.04 -1.01 -25.04
CA SER A 22 -8.12 -0.27 -25.90
C SER A 22 -6.88 -1.10 -26.28
N CYS A 23 -6.26 -1.76 -25.31
CA CYS A 23 -5.12 -2.66 -25.55
C CYS A 23 -5.51 -3.80 -26.51
N LYS A 24 -6.68 -4.40 -26.31
CA LYS A 24 -7.20 -5.47 -27.18
C LYS A 24 -7.39 -4.98 -28.62
N ALA A 25 -7.97 -3.80 -28.81
CA ALA A 25 -8.16 -3.20 -30.14
C ALA A 25 -6.83 -2.96 -30.88
N LEU A 26 -5.77 -2.64 -30.13
CA LEU A 26 -4.41 -2.42 -30.65
C LEU A 26 -3.56 -3.69 -30.75
N GLY A 27 -4.09 -4.87 -30.40
CA GLY A 27 -3.31 -6.11 -30.39
C GLY A 27 -2.23 -6.15 -29.30
N VAL A 28 -2.32 -5.32 -28.26
CA VAL A 28 -1.37 -5.24 -27.16
C VAL A 28 -1.85 -6.09 -25.98
N THR A 29 -1.01 -6.99 -25.46
CA THR A 29 -1.33 -7.74 -24.24
C THR A 29 -1.48 -6.80 -23.05
N PHE A 30 -2.58 -6.91 -22.31
CA PHE A 30 -2.81 -6.22 -21.04
C PHE A 30 -2.68 -7.20 -19.86
N LYS A 31 -1.84 -6.88 -18.88
CA LYS A 31 -1.63 -7.68 -17.67
C LYS A 31 -1.79 -6.83 -16.42
N ARG A 32 -2.40 -7.42 -15.40
CA ARG A 32 -2.63 -6.80 -14.09
C ARG A 32 -2.18 -7.70 -12.96
N TYR A 33 -1.71 -7.11 -11.87
CA TYR A 33 -1.09 -7.83 -10.75
C TYR A 33 -1.64 -7.38 -9.40
N PRO A 34 -1.73 -8.28 -8.40
CA PRO A 34 -2.04 -7.90 -7.02
C PRO A 34 -0.95 -6.95 -6.47
N GLY A 35 -1.25 -6.20 -5.41
CA GLY A 35 -0.22 -5.41 -4.71
C GLY A 35 -0.72 -4.37 -3.71
N THR A 36 -1.94 -3.86 -3.87
CA THR A 36 -2.52 -2.84 -2.99
C THR A 36 -3.29 -3.42 -1.81
N LEU A 37 -3.57 -4.73 -1.83
CA LEU A 37 -4.28 -5.48 -0.80
C LEU A 37 -3.42 -6.63 -0.27
N LEU A 38 -3.72 -7.07 0.95
CA LEU A 38 -3.10 -8.25 1.55
C LEU A 38 -3.70 -9.54 1.01
N HIS A 39 -5.01 -9.56 0.84
CA HIS A 39 -5.77 -10.67 0.26
C HIS A 39 -6.68 -10.12 -0.84
N GLU A 40 -6.75 -10.83 -1.97
CA GLU A 40 -7.70 -10.50 -3.02
C GLU A 40 -9.14 -10.78 -2.54
N PRO A 41 -10.11 -9.91 -2.84
CA PRO A 41 -11.49 -10.06 -2.37
C PRO A 41 -12.11 -11.41 -2.75
N GLU A 42 -11.81 -11.93 -3.93
CA GLU A 42 -12.28 -13.24 -4.40
C GLU A 42 -11.66 -14.44 -3.66
N HIS A 43 -10.62 -14.23 -2.84
CA HIS A 43 -9.99 -15.30 -2.06
C HIS A 43 -10.51 -15.39 -0.62
N ILE A 44 -11.30 -14.42 -0.16
CA ILE A 44 -11.84 -14.37 1.21
C ILE A 44 -13.37 -14.41 1.17
N GLU A 45 -13.91 -15.63 1.17
CA GLU A 45 -15.34 -15.89 1.14
C GLU A 45 -15.84 -16.48 2.47
N ASN A 46 -17.14 -16.31 2.72
CA ASN A 46 -17.81 -16.97 3.84
C ASN A 46 -18.09 -18.45 3.53
N GLN A 47 -18.64 -19.19 4.49
CA GLN A 47 -18.96 -20.62 4.33
C GLN A 47 -19.96 -20.94 3.20
N SER A 48 -20.70 -19.93 2.71
CA SER A 48 -21.62 -20.06 1.57
C SER A 48 -21.00 -19.65 0.23
N GLY A 49 -19.70 -19.34 0.18
CA GLY A 49 -19.02 -18.85 -1.03
C GLY A 49 -19.41 -17.41 -1.41
N ALA A 50 -19.84 -16.59 -0.44
CA ALA A 50 -20.28 -15.22 -0.67
C ALA A 50 -19.40 -14.21 0.10
N PRO A 51 -19.32 -12.94 -0.34
CA PRO A 51 -18.60 -11.89 0.39
C PRO A 51 -19.15 -11.65 1.79
N PHE A 52 -18.25 -11.30 2.72
CA PHE A 52 -18.64 -10.91 4.07
C PHE A 52 -19.31 -9.52 4.08
N LYS A 53 -20.33 -9.37 4.93
CA LYS A 53 -21.02 -8.09 5.20
C LYS A 53 -20.66 -7.47 6.55
N VAL A 54 -19.90 -8.18 7.38
CA VAL A 54 -19.50 -7.76 8.73
C VAL A 54 -17.99 -7.94 8.87
N PHE A 55 -17.31 -6.95 9.45
CA PHE A 55 -15.85 -6.91 9.52
C PHE A 55 -15.24 -8.02 10.39
N THR A 56 -15.78 -8.28 11.59
CA THR A 56 -15.20 -9.27 12.51
C THR A 56 -15.06 -10.68 11.92
N PRO A 57 -16.10 -11.29 11.30
CA PRO A 57 -15.95 -12.60 10.67
C PRO A 57 -15.05 -12.58 9.42
N PHE A 58 -15.05 -11.47 8.66
CA PHE A 58 -14.10 -11.25 7.57
C PHE A 58 -12.66 -11.30 8.08
N TRP A 59 -12.34 -10.49 9.09
CA TRP A 59 -11.01 -10.44 9.69
C TRP A 59 -10.54 -11.79 10.23
N ARG A 60 -11.42 -12.54 10.92
CA ARG A 60 -11.12 -13.90 11.39
C ARG A 60 -10.77 -14.87 10.26
N HIS A 61 -11.39 -14.73 9.08
CA HIS A 61 -11.04 -15.55 7.92
C HIS A 61 -9.71 -15.12 7.32
N CYS A 62 -9.44 -13.80 7.19
CA CYS A 62 -8.14 -13.29 6.76
C CYS A 62 -6.99 -13.83 7.64
N CYS A 63 -7.14 -13.81 8.98
CA CYS A 63 -6.11 -14.32 9.88
C CYS A 63 -5.84 -15.84 9.75
N ARG A 64 -6.79 -16.60 9.20
CA ARG A 64 -6.67 -18.05 8.99
C ARG A 64 -6.29 -18.41 7.56
N ALA A 65 -6.35 -17.45 6.64
CA ALA A 65 -5.94 -17.63 5.27
C ALA A 65 -4.43 -17.88 5.19
N GLU A 66 -3.98 -18.36 4.03
CA GLU A 66 -2.56 -18.49 3.77
C GLU A 66 -1.84 -17.15 3.95
N ALA A 67 -0.64 -17.20 4.50
CA ALA A 67 0.19 -16.01 4.65
C ALA A 67 0.39 -15.35 3.27
N PRO A 68 0.38 -14.01 3.20
CA PRO A 68 0.62 -13.31 1.95
C PRO A 68 2.00 -13.67 1.40
N ALA A 69 2.13 -13.73 0.08
CA ALA A 69 3.39 -14.01 -0.60
C ALA A 69 4.51 -13.08 -0.11
N GLN A 70 5.76 -13.53 -0.17
CA GLN A 70 6.89 -12.68 0.19
C GLN A 70 6.99 -11.47 -0.75
N PRO A 71 7.34 -10.26 -0.24
CA PRO A 71 7.61 -9.12 -1.08
C PRO A 71 8.71 -9.45 -2.10
N VAL A 72 8.49 -9.08 -3.35
CA VAL A 72 9.49 -9.25 -4.41
C VAL A 72 10.51 -8.12 -4.32
N PRO A 73 11.83 -8.40 -4.38
CA PRO A 73 12.83 -7.34 -4.39
C PRO A 73 12.73 -6.48 -5.65
N LEU A 74 13.21 -5.24 -5.56
CA LEU A 74 13.34 -4.39 -6.73
C LEU A 74 14.28 -5.03 -7.75
N PRO A 75 13.98 -4.94 -9.06
CA PRO A 75 14.87 -5.43 -10.09
C PRO A 75 16.21 -4.67 -10.01
N SER A 76 17.32 -5.40 -10.09
CA SER A 76 18.68 -4.82 -10.05
C SER A 76 19.00 -4.01 -11.31
N GLU A 77 18.38 -4.36 -12.43
CA GLU A 77 18.60 -3.72 -13.73
C GLU A 77 17.27 -3.59 -14.47
N THR A 78 17.14 -2.54 -15.29
CA THR A 78 15.99 -2.35 -16.19
C THR A 78 16.51 -1.84 -17.52
N THR A 79 16.09 -2.47 -18.61
CA THR A 79 16.40 -2.03 -19.97
C THR A 79 15.26 -1.17 -20.50
N TRP A 80 15.59 0.03 -20.96
CA TRP A 80 14.63 0.94 -21.58
C TRP A 80 14.73 0.86 -23.11
N ALA A 81 13.60 1.05 -23.79
CA ALA A 81 13.60 1.16 -25.23
C ALA A 81 14.14 2.53 -25.65
N GLU A 82 14.98 2.55 -26.69
CA GLU A 82 15.53 3.78 -27.27
C GLU A 82 14.87 4.09 -28.63
N PRO A 83 14.55 5.37 -28.92
CA PRO A 83 14.68 6.51 -28.02
C PRO A 83 13.59 6.50 -26.93
N LEU A 84 13.94 6.98 -25.74
CA LEU A 84 12.94 7.23 -24.70
C LEU A 84 11.87 8.21 -25.20
N ALA A 85 10.60 7.85 -24.98
CA ALA A 85 9.50 8.77 -25.23
C ALA A 85 9.64 10.01 -24.34
N GLN A 86 9.61 11.20 -24.93
CA GLN A 86 9.65 12.45 -24.17
C GLN A 86 8.26 12.74 -23.60
N GLY A 87 8.17 12.72 -22.27
CA GLY A 87 6.99 13.18 -21.53
C GLY A 87 7.11 14.65 -21.11
N ALA A 88 6.02 15.21 -20.58
CA ALA A 88 6.06 16.51 -19.93
C ALA A 88 6.96 16.45 -18.67
N PRO A 89 7.81 17.47 -18.41
CA PRO A 89 8.59 17.52 -17.19
C PRO A 89 7.67 17.69 -15.97
N LEU A 90 8.03 17.04 -14.87
CA LEU A 90 7.21 17.02 -13.64
C LEU A 90 6.76 18.41 -13.14
N ARG A 91 7.60 19.43 -13.33
CA ARG A 91 7.30 20.82 -12.93
C ARG A 91 6.09 21.42 -13.64
N GLU A 92 5.77 20.96 -14.85
CA GLU A 92 4.63 21.44 -15.64
C GLU A 92 3.30 20.90 -15.13
N LEU A 93 3.31 19.89 -14.25
CA LEU A 93 2.09 19.39 -13.61
C LEU A 93 1.58 20.32 -12.49
N GLU A 94 2.36 21.33 -12.08
CA GLU A 94 1.97 22.35 -11.09
C GLU A 94 1.32 21.78 -9.81
N LEU A 95 1.81 20.62 -9.36
CA LEU A 95 1.20 19.85 -8.27
C LEU A 95 1.39 20.48 -6.88
N LEU A 96 2.28 21.47 -6.75
CA LEU A 96 2.61 22.11 -5.48
C LEU A 96 1.90 23.46 -5.34
N PRO A 97 1.30 23.75 -4.17
CA PRO A 97 0.74 25.07 -3.92
C PRO A 97 1.83 26.13 -3.87
N THR A 98 1.54 27.29 -4.45
CA THR A 98 2.51 28.39 -4.57
C THR A 98 2.10 29.60 -3.72
N ASN A 99 0.96 30.22 -4.01
CA ASN A 99 0.54 31.46 -3.34
C ASN A 99 -0.93 31.43 -2.87
N PRO A 100 -1.20 31.18 -1.56
CA PRO A 100 -0.23 30.84 -0.53
C PRO A 100 0.22 29.37 -0.62
N ASN A 101 1.47 29.08 -0.28
CA ASN A 101 1.93 27.71 -0.05
C ASN A 101 1.38 27.20 1.28
N TRP A 102 0.12 26.76 1.27
CA TRP A 102 -0.56 26.22 2.45
C TRP A 102 0.08 24.91 2.96
N ALA A 103 0.94 24.27 2.17
CA ALA A 103 1.66 23.04 2.52
C ALA A 103 3.09 23.29 3.00
N ALA A 104 3.50 24.54 3.26
CA ALA A 104 4.90 24.90 3.55
C ALA A 104 5.53 24.09 4.70
N HIS A 105 4.73 23.66 5.68
CA HIS A 105 5.18 22.89 6.84
C HIS A 105 5.00 21.37 6.69
N TRP A 106 4.45 20.87 5.59
CA TRP A 106 4.19 19.44 5.44
C TRP A 106 5.47 18.60 5.43
N SER A 107 6.59 19.17 4.98
CA SER A 107 7.90 18.50 5.00
C SER A 107 8.43 18.22 6.41
N THR A 108 7.94 18.92 7.45
CA THR A 108 8.31 18.61 8.85
C THR A 108 7.52 17.42 9.39
N LEU A 109 6.35 17.13 8.77
CA LEU A 109 5.44 16.07 9.19
C LEU A 109 5.58 14.81 8.34
N TRP A 110 5.97 14.96 7.08
CA TRP A 110 5.91 13.92 6.06
C TRP A 110 7.17 13.90 5.20
N THR A 111 7.61 12.70 4.86
CA THR A 111 8.64 12.47 3.83
C THR A 111 8.05 11.49 2.83
N PRO A 112 7.40 11.96 1.74
CA PRO A 112 6.78 11.08 0.75
C PRO A 112 7.78 10.13 0.06
N GLY A 113 7.27 9.02 -0.50
CA GLY A 113 8.08 8.05 -1.23
C GLY A 113 8.47 6.83 -0.38
N SER A 114 8.90 5.76 -1.07
CA SER A 114 9.17 4.45 -0.45
C SER A 114 10.18 4.47 0.69
N GLU A 115 11.21 5.32 0.59
CA GLU A 115 12.21 5.45 1.64
C GLU A 115 11.64 6.08 2.92
N GLY A 116 10.78 7.10 2.78
CA GLY A 116 10.09 7.71 3.92
C GLY A 116 9.06 6.78 4.55
N ALA A 117 8.38 5.97 3.73
CA ALA A 117 7.48 4.92 4.20
C ALA A 117 8.22 3.86 5.04
N ARG A 118 9.36 3.38 4.55
CA ARG A 118 10.22 2.41 5.25
C ARG A 118 10.66 2.92 6.61
N LYS A 119 11.22 4.14 6.68
CA LYS A 119 11.63 4.78 7.94
C LYS A 119 10.45 4.98 8.91
N THR A 120 9.28 5.30 8.38
CA THR A 120 8.07 5.49 9.19
C THR A 120 7.61 4.17 9.81
N LEU A 121 7.65 3.06 9.05
CA LEU A 121 7.35 1.72 9.56
C LEU A 121 8.37 1.28 10.63
N GLU A 122 9.67 1.46 10.35
CA GLU A 122 10.75 1.10 11.29
C GLU A 122 10.59 1.81 12.63
N ARG A 123 10.41 3.14 12.61
CA ARG A 123 10.17 3.93 13.82
C ARG A 123 8.91 3.49 14.57
N PHE A 124 7.83 3.16 13.86
CA PHE A 124 6.62 2.67 14.51
C PHE A 124 6.86 1.34 15.24
N LEU A 125 7.50 0.37 14.58
CA LEU A 125 7.76 -0.95 15.14
C LEU A 125 8.81 -0.94 16.24
N GLN A 126 9.75 0.01 16.23
CA GLN A 126 10.77 0.15 17.27
C GLN A 126 10.24 0.85 18.52
N ASP A 127 9.47 1.94 18.35
CA ASP A 127 9.22 2.87 19.46
C ASP A 127 7.75 2.94 19.91
N ARG A 128 6.80 2.71 19.01
CA ARG A 128 5.39 3.09 19.22
C ARG A 128 4.44 1.90 19.34
N VAL A 129 4.75 0.79 18.69
CA VAL A 129 3.89 -0.39 18.64
C VAL A 129 3.55 -0.94 20.04
N GLN A 130 4.50 -0.87 20.97
CA GLN A 130 4.37 -1.23 22.38
C GLN A 130 3.31 -0.42 23.16
N HIS A 131 2.95 0.76 22.67
CA HIS A 131 1.94 1.63 23.26
C HIS A 131 0.70 1.77 22.38
N TYR A 132 0.63 1.02 21.27
CA TYR A 132 -0.46 1.17 20.30
C TYR A 132 -1.82 0.83 20.90
N ALA A 133 -1.94 -0.27 21.65
CA ALA A 133 -3.23 -0.71 22.19
C ALA A 133 -3.83 0.28 23.19
N SER A 134 -3.00 0.89 24.04
CA SER A 134 -3.43 1.88 25.03
C SER A 134 -3.56 3.30 24.46
N GLY A 135 -2.71 3.67 23.49
CA GLY A 135 -2.57 5.05 23.03
C GLY A 135 -3.32 5.40 21.74
N ARG A 136 -3.79 4.42 20.96
CA ARG A 136 -4.42 4.69 19.63
C ARG A 136 -5.68 5.56 19.70
N ASP A 137 -6.37 5.58 20.83
CA ASP A 137 -7.60 6.35 21.05
C ASP A 137 -7.31 7.73 21.67
N HIS A 138 -6.03 8.05 21.94
CA HIS A 138 -5.59 9.31 22.53
C HIS A 138 -4.89 10.19 21.48
N PRO A 139 -5.57 11.19 20.90
CA PRO A 139 -5.01 11.98 19.79
C PRO A 139 -3.81 12.85 20.16
N ALA A 140 -3.59 13.10 21.46
CA ALA A 140 -2.41 13.80 21.96
C ALA A 140 -1.16 12.90 21.98
N GLU A 141 -1.32 11.58 21.89
CA GLU A 141 -0.24 10.61 21.93
C GLU A 141 0.19 10.20 20.52
N GLU A 142 1.50 10.13 20.31
CA GLU A 142 2.05 9.63 19.05
C GLU A 142 2.12 8.08 19.02
N ALA A 143 0.99 7.42 19.26
CA ALA A 143 0.93 5.96 19.37
C ALA A 143 0.68 5.23 18.03
N THR A 144 0.24 5.93 16.98
CA THR A 144 -0.10 5.30 15.68
C THR A 144 1.08 5.27 14.70
N SER A 145 0.96 4.44 13.65
CA SER A 145 2.03 4.23 12.67
C SER A 145 2.28 5.41 11.72
N ARG A 146 1.25 6.24 11.48
CA ARG A 146 1.27 7.29 10.46
C ARG A 146 1.57 6.78 9.03
N LEU A 147 1.32 5.51 8.74
CA LEU A 147 1.57 4.88 7.42
C LEU A 147 0.46 5.10 6.39
N SER A 148 -0.68 5.69 6.76
CA SER A 148 -1.84 5.82 5.86
C SER A 148 -1.55 6.52 4.52
N PRO A 149 -0.82 7.66 4.43
CA PRO A 149 -0.51 8.25 3.12
C PRO A 149 0.42 7.36 2.30
N HIS A 150 1.39 6.71 2.93
CA HIS A 150 2.32 5.80 2.25
C HIS A 150 1.62 4.58 1.65
N LEU A 151 0.71 3.97 2.40
CA LEU A 151 -0.14 2.88 1.91
C LEU A 151 -1.07 3.35 0.78
N ARG A 152 -1.63 4.56 0.90
CA ARG A 152 -2.54 5.13 -0.11
C ARG A 152 -1.86 5.34 -1.46
N PHE A 153 -0.60 5.76 -1.47
CA PHE A 153 0.17 6.03 -2.69
C PHE A 153 1.02 4.85 -3.16
N GLY A 154 1.02 3.73 -2.44
CA GLY A 154 1.81 2.55 -2.80
C GLY A 154 3.31 2.74 -2.56
N ASP A 155 3.70 3.69 -1.71
CA ASP A 155 5.11 3.86 -1.29
C ASP A 155 5.63 2.62 -0.57
N ILE A 156 4.73 1.91 0.13
CA ILE A 156 4.96 0.62 0.78
C ILE A 156 3.73 -0.26 0.61
N SER A 157 3.92 -1.55 0.35
CA SER A 157 2.81 -2.51 0.23
C SER A 157 2.30 -2.98 1.61
N PRO A 158 1.01 -3.33 1.75
CA PRO A 158 0.49 -3.96 2.98
C PRO A 158 1.21 -5.27 3.30
N THR A 159 1.65 -6.01 2.28
CA THR A 159 2.45 -7.23 2.41
C THR A 159 3.80 -6.97 3.06
N GLN A 160 4.51 -5.90 2.68
CA GLN A 160 5.75 -5.49 3.35
C GLN A 160 5.50 -5.13 4.82
N VAL A 161 4.45 -4.36 5.10
CA VAL A 161 4.09 -4.01 6.49
C VAL A 161 3.83 -5.27 7.32
N TRP A 162 3.03 -6.21 6.79
CA TRP A 162 2.72 -7.47 7.46
C TRP A 162 3.96 -8.29 7.79
N HIS A 163 4.83 -8.54 6.79
CA HIS A 163 6.02 -9.36 6.99
C HIS A 163 7.01 -8.70 7.95
N THR A 164 7.22 -7.39 7.86
CA THR A 164 8.10 -6.67 8.80
C THR A 164 7.54 -6.73 10.22
N ALA A 165 6.24 -6.49 10.41
CA ALA A 165 5.62 -6.57 11.73
C ALA A 165 5.68 -7.99 12.33
N ARG A 166 5.46 -9.03 11.51
CA ARG A 166 5.60 -10.43 11.90
C ARG A 166 7.03 -10.77 12.31
N ALA A 167 8.02 -10.30 11.56
CA ALA A 167 9.43 -10.51 11.89
C ALA A 167 9.79 -9.80 13.22
N THR A 168 9.32 -8.57 13.43
CA THR A 168 9.50 -7.85 14.71
C THR A 168 8.88 -8.62 15.87
N LEU A 169 7.64 -9.13 15.73
CA LEU A 169 6.99 -9.93 16.77
C LEU A 169 7.77 -11.20 17.11
N GLN A 170 8.34 -11.89 16.11
CA GLN A 170 9.19 -13.06 16.34
C GLN A 170 10.48 -12.72 17.11
N GLN A 171 11.03 -11.53 16.89
CA GLN A 171 12.22 -11.04 17.61
C GLN A 171 11.87 -10.50 19.00
N GLN A 172 10.64 -10.03 19.20
CA GLN A 172 10.16 -9.44 20.45
C GLN A 172 8.77 -10.02 20.85
N PRO A 173 8.71 -11.28 21.33
CA PRO A 173 7.43 -11.93 21.64
C PRO A 173 6.61 -11.22 22.72
N ALA A 174 7.26 -10.45 23.60
CA ALA A 174 6.59 -9.66 24.65
C ALA A 174 5.61 -8.61 24.09
N LEU A 175 5.72 -8.24 22.82
CA LEU A 175 4.75 -7.37 22.15
C LEU A 175 3.37 -8.02 22.01
N GLU A 176 3.27 -9.36 22.02
CA GLU A 176 1.99 -10.07 21.90
C GLU A 176 1.07 -9.83 23.10
N GLU A 177 1.64 -9.60 24.28
CA GLU A 177 0.88 -9.31 25.51
C GLU A 177 0.37 -7.87 25.57
N GLN A 178 0.85 -7.00 24.67
CA GLN A 178 0.57 -5.56 24.65
C GLN A 178 -0.39 -5.14 23.52
N ILE A 179 -0.84 -6.07 22.67
CA ILE A 179 -1.74 -5.84 21.52
C ILE A 179 -3.10 -6.51 21.76
#